data_AF-A0A0E0DQZ8-F1
#
_entry.id   AF-A0A0E0DQZ8-F1
#
_cell.length_a   1.000
_cell.length_b   1.000
_cell.length_c   1.000
_cell.angle_alpha   90.00
_cell.angle_beta   90.00
_cell.angle_gamma   90.00
#
_symmetry.space_group_name_H-M   'P 1'
#
loop_
_entity.id
_entity.type
_entity.pdbx_description
1 polymer ?
#
loop_
_entity_poly.entity_id
_entity_poly.type
_entity_poly.pdbx_seq_one_letter_code
_entity_poly.pdbx_strand_id
1 'polypeptide(L)'
;MPPPRKKLKAPGPAAPPPPPRRPPSPSRLEFRSPADGAWYEARVAVQGGALRVMYELFTEEQDEWYDPRAAAAAPLDAAALRARFRAPSTPLDDARCRDLRPGDPLCVACALAGGVELKFFDAVLESVSPAAHETVDGEERCACRFSVRWAEGPLAGAMAEVGVEQVCCVRSTTPVRDPVLAEFLDGVVSKSPGDDGEGSATAASRSSGAVAP
;
A
#
# COMPACT_ATOMS: atom_id res chain seq x y z
N MET A 1 40.99 16.67 65.58
CA MET A 1 40.67 17.26 64.26
C MET A 1 39.53 16.48 63.63
N PRO A 2 38.41 17.10 63.25
CA PRO A 2 37.32 16.41 62.56
C PRO A 2 37.63 16.26 61.05
N PRO A 3 37.11 15.23 60.37
CA PRO A 3 37.34 15.03 58.94
C PRO A 3 36.53 16.04 58.09
N PRO A 4 36.99 16.36 56.87
CA PRO A 4 36.31 17.32 56.01
C PRO A 4 34.97 16.75 55.49
N ARG A 5 33.92 17.57 55.58
CA ARG A 5 32.58 17.28 55.05
C ARG A 5 32.62 17.19 53.51
N LYS A 6 32.22 16.05 52.95
CA LYS A 6 31.98 15.89 51.50
C LYS A 6 30.76 16.73 51.10
N LYS A 7 30.95 17.68 50.16
CA LYS A 7 29.85 18.43 49.54
C LYS A 7 29.07 17.50 48.61
N LEU A 8 27.78 17.27 48.87
CA LEU A 8 26.88 16.65 47.91
C LEU A 8 26.65 17.61 46.72
N LYS A 9 26.86 17.10 45.51
CA LYS A 9 26.61 17.80 44.25
C LYS A 9 25.10 17.81 44.00
N ALA A 10 24.52 18.98 43.77
CA ALA A 10 23.10 19.12 43.47
C ALA A 10 22.73 18.37 42.18
N PRO A 11 21.52 17.79 42.06
CA PRO A 11 21.04 17.18 40.83
C PRO A 11 20.91 18.27 39.75
N GLY A 12 21.47 18.01 38.56
CA GLY A 12 21.28 18.88 37.40
C GLY A 12 19.82 18.85 36.91
N PRO A 13 19.37 19.90 36.19
CA PRO A 13 18.01 19.97 35.69
C PRO A 13 17.70 18.80 34.75
N ALA A 14 16.50 18.25 34.88
CA ALA A 14 16.01 17.17 34.03
C ALA A 14 16.00 17.62 32.56
N ALA A 15 16.47 16.74 31.68
CA ALA A 15 16.46 16.99 30.24
C ALA A 15 15.02 17.22 29.75
N PRO A 16 14.79 18.14 28.79
CA PRO A 16 13.48 18.35 28.21
C PRO A 16 12.98 17.07 27.52
N PRO A 17 11.66 16.84 27.50
CA PRO A 17 11.09 15.69 26.81
C PRO A 17 11.46 15.72 25.32
N PRO A 18 11.66 14.56 24.69
CA PRO A 18 11.95 14.50 23.26
C PRO A 18 10.82 15.19 22.48
N PRO A 19 11.15 15.87 21.37
CA PRO A 19 10.16 16.52 20.53
C PRO A 19 9.11 15.49 20.06
N PRO A 20 7.86 15.92 19.86
CA PRO A 20 6.82 15.03 19.34
C PRO A 20 7.31 14.40 18.03
N ARG A 21 7.19 13.07 17.94
CA ARG A 21 7.59 12.32 16.74
C ARG A 21 6.84 12.92 15.56
N ARG A 22 7.59 13.45 14.58
CA ARG A 22 7.01 13.88 13.32
C ARG A 22 6.25 12.67 12.75
N PRO A 23 4.98 12.82 12.31
CA PRO A 23 4.30 11.73 11.65
C PRO A 23 5.18 11.25 10.50
N PRO A 24 5.34 9.92 10.33
CA PRO A 24 6.13 9.41 9.22
C PRO A 24 5.61 10.02 7.93
N SER A 25 6.51 10.53 7.09
CA SER A 25 6.16 10.90 5.73
C SER A 25 5.45 9.71 5.09
N PRO A 26 4.27 9.88 4.47
CA PRO A 26 3.52 8.77 3.93
C PRO A 26 4.39 8.00 2.96
N SER A 27 4.54 6.70 3.20
CA SER A 27 5.31 5.84 2.31
C SER A 27 4.62 5.84 0.95
N ARG A 28 5.39 5.97 -0.12
CA ARG A 28 4.85 5.83 -1.47
C ARG A 28 4.60 4.35 -1.75
N LEU A 29 3.38 4.03 -2.15
CA LEU A 29 2.93 2.68 -2.43
C LEU A 29 2.51 2.56 -3.90
N GLU A 30 2.35 1.34 -4.37
CA GLU A 30 1.52 1.07 -5.54
C GLU A 30 0.19 0.49 -5.08
N PHE A 31 -0.89 1.02 -5.64
CA PHE A 31 -2.26 0.60 -5.38
C PHE A 31 -2.91 0.10 -6.66
N ARG A 32 -3.53 -1.08 -6.59
CA ARG A 32 -4.29 -1.66 -7.69
C ARG A 32 -5.73 -1.19 -7.68
N SER A 33 -6.07 -0.32 -8.63
CA SER A 33 -7.40 0.27 -8.74
C SER A 33 -8.49 -0.81 -8.91
N PRO A 34 -9.64 -0.69 -8.21
CA PRO A 34 -10.77 -1.57 -8.44
C PRO A 34 -11.49 -1.27 -9.77
N ALA A 35 -11.36 -0.06 -10.32
CA ALA A 35 -12.09 0.37 -11.50
C ALA A 35 -11.60 -0.28 -12.80
N ASP A 36 -10.29 -0.45 -12.94
CA ASP A 36 -9.66 -0.99 -14.15
C ASP A 36 -8.63 -2.09 -13.90
N GLY A 37 -8.29 -2.36 -12.63
CA GLY A 37 -7.31 -3.37 -12.25
C GLY A 37 -5.86 -2.98 -12.52
N ALA A 38 -5.57 -1.74 -12.92
CA ALA A 38 -4.21 -1.25 -13.15
C ALA A 38 -3.54 -0.80 -11.83
N TRP A 39 -2.21 -0.80 -11.85
CA TRP A 39 -1.38 -0.32 -10.74
C TRP A 39 -1.05 1.16 -10.90
N TYR A 40 -1.24 1.90 -9.82
CA TYR A 40 -0.95 3.33 -9.74
C TYR A 40 -0.10 3.64 -8.52
N GLU A 41 0.78 4.61 -8.63
CA GLU A 41 1.48 5.13 -7.46
C GLU A 41 0.48 5.86 -6.56
N ALA A 42 0.56 5.64 -5.25
CA ALA A 42 -0.40 6.14 -4.30
C ALA A 42 0.23 6.44 -2.93
N ARG A 43 -0.49 7.24 -2.14
CA ARG A 43 -0.25 7.45 -0.71
C ARG A 43 -1.51 7.11 0.06
N VAL A 44 -1.36 6.81 1.35
CA VAL A 44 -2.50 6.48 2.22
C VAL A 44 -2.56 7.39 3.44
N ALA A 45 -3.77 7.65 3.91
CA ALA A 45 -4.05 8.34 5.16
C ALA A 45 -5.32 7.79 5.81
N VAL A 46 -5.46 7.94 7.13
CA VAL A 46 -6.72 7.68 7.82
C VAL A 46 -7.40 9.01 8.10
N GLN A 47 -8.64 9.17 7.65
CA GLN A 47 -9.45 10.38 7.82
C GLN A 47 -10.86 9.97 8.27
N GLY A 48 -11.32 10.51 9.41
CA GLY A 48 -12.65 10.17 9.95
C GLY A 48 -12.85 8.69 10.33
N GLY A 49 -11.75 7.92 10.44
CA GLY A 49 -11.80 6.47 10.67
C GLY A 49 -11.87 5.62 9.40
N ALA A 50 -11.93 6.25 8.22
CA ALA A 50 -11.81 5.59 6.92
C ALA A 50 -10.38 5.67 6.39
N LEU A 51 -9.96 4.65 5.64
CA LEU A 51 -8.72 4.71 4.87
C LEU A 51 -8.98 5.46 3.56
N ARG A 52 -8.20 6.52 3.33
CA ARG A 52 -8.16 7.27 2.06
C ARG A 52 -6.93 6.82 1.28
N VAL A 53 -7.12 6.44 0.03
CA VAL A 53 -6.05 6.16 -0.93
C VAL A 53 -5.99 7.32 -1.92
N MET A 54 -4.86 8.02 -1.96
CA MET A 54 -4.63 9.16 -2.82
C MET A 54 -3.73 8.74 -3.98
N TYR A 55 -4.27 8.77 -5.19
CA TYR A 55 -3.48 8.48 -6.39
C TYR A 55 -2.48 9.62 -6.65
N GLU A 56 -1.24 9.28 -6.97
CA GLU A 56 -0.25 10.26 -7.39
C GLU A 56 -0.62 10.78 -8.79
N LEU A 57 -0.52 12.09 -8.99
CA LEU A 57 -0.82 12.78 -10.26
C LEU A 57 -2.31 12.88 -10.64
N PHE A 58 -3.22 12.42 -9.77
CA PHE A 58 -4.66 12.64 -9.92
C PHE A 58 -5.15 13.62 -8.88
N THR A 59 -6.35 14.15 -9.11
CA THR A 59 -7.00 15.07 -8.18
C THR A 59 -7.74 14.26 -7.10
N GLU A 60 -8.21 14.95 -6.06
CA GLU A 60 -8.80 14.29 -4.90
C GLU A 60 -10.18 13.67 -5.16
N GLU A 61 -10.82 14.03 -6.27
CA GLU A 61 -12.09 13.47 -6.72
C GLU A 61 -11.97 12.00 -7.15
N GLN A 62 -10.75 11.54 -7.48
CA GLN A 62 -10.48 10.15 -7.85
C GLN A 62 -10.01 9.31 -6.66
N ASP A 63 -9.87 9.87 -5.46
CA ASP A 63 -9.40 9.12 -4.30
C ASP A 63 -10.36 8.00 -3.90
N GLU A 64 -9.81 6.88 -3.47
CA GLU A 64 -10.60 5.75 -2.95
C GLU A 64 -10.78 5.87 -1.44
N TRP A 65 -11.96 5.47 -0.97
CA TRP A 65 -12.33 5.53 0.44
C TRP A 65 -12.82 4.17 0.93
N TYR A 66 -12.22 3.69 2.02
CA TYR A 66 -12.60 2.46 2.68
C TYR A 66 -13.01 2.76 4.12
N ASP A 67 -14.32 2.87 4.35
CA ASP A 67 -14.90 3.04 5.68
C ASP A 67 -15.36 1.68 6.23
N PRO A 68 -14.72 1.16 7.29
CA PRO A 68 -15.13 -0.11 7.90
C PRO A 68 -16.49 -0.04 8.60
N ARG A 69 -17.03 1.16 8.83
CA ARG A 69 -18.34 1.40 9.45
C ARG A 69 -19.44 1.66 8.43
N ALA A 70 -19.11 1.77 7.14
CA ALA A 70 -20.11 1.93 6.10
C ALA A 70 -21.09 0.76 6.18
N ALA A 71 -22.39 1.06 6.13
CA ALA A 71 -23.46 0.06 6.14
C ALA A 71 -23.48 -0.69 4.79
N ALA A 72 -22.52 -1.58 4.58
CA ALA A 72 -22.44 -2.45 3.42
C ALA A 72 -23.01 -3.84 3.76
N ALA A 73 -23.54 -4.53 2.75
CA ALA A 73 -24.05 -5.90 2.88
C ALA A 73 -22.97 -6.93 3.27
N ALA A 74 -21.68 -6.57 3.16
CA ALA A 74 -20.54 -7.38 3.56
C ALA A 74 -19.50 -6.52 4.31
N PRO A 75 -18.87 -7.06 5.37
CA PRO A 75 -17.76 -6.40 6.04
C PRO A 75 -16.58 -6.14 5.09
N LEU A 76 -15.81 -5.09 5.39
CA LEU A 76 -14.56 -4.81 4.68
C LEU A 76 -13.59 -5.98 4.85
N ASP A 77 -13.21 -6.64 3.76
CA ASP A 77 -12.19 -7.67 3.76
C ASP A 77 -10.78 -7.04 3.81
N ALA A 78 -10.20 -7.05 5.01
CA ALA A 78 -8.86 -6.51 5.24
C ALA A 78 -7.77 -7.23 4.42
N ALA A 79 -7.91 -8.54 4.17
CA ALA A 79 -6.92 -9.29 3.41
C ALA A 79 -7.00 -8.94 1.91
N ALA A 80 -8.21 -8.86 1.36
CA ALA A 80 -8.43 -8.43 -0.01
C ALA A 80 -7.98 -6.98 -0.24
N LEU A 81 -8.25 -6.08 0.71
CA LEU A 81 -7.77 -4.71 0.65
C LEU A 81 -6.24 -4.66 0.72
N ARG A 82 -5.61 -5.42 1.63
CA ARG A 82 -4.15 -5.49 1.75
C ARG A 82 -3.48 -5.97 0.45
N ALA A 83 -4.09 -6.92 -0.25
CA ALA A 83 -3.59 -7.46 -1.50
C ALA A 83 -3.55 -6.44 -2.66
N ARG A 84 -4.29 -5.33 -2.54
CA ARG A 84 -4.25 -4.23 -3.51
C ARG A 84 -3.08 -3.27 -3.33
N PHE A 85 -2.26 -3.46 -2.29
CA PHE A 85 -1.09 -2.62 -2.06
C PHE A 85 0.20 -3.41 -2.20
N ARG A 86 1.21 -2.77 -2.80
CA ARG A 86 2.58 -3.27 -2.80
C ARG A 86 3.59 -2.15 -2.71
N ALA A 87 4.85 -2.52 -2.50
CA ALA A 87 5.95 -1.57 -2.62
C ALA A 87 6.10 -1.15 -4.10
N PRO A 88 6.53 0.09 -4.38
CA PRO A 88 6.76 0.53 -5.75
C PRO A 88 7.64 -0.43 -6.54
N SER A 89 7.19 -0.78 -7.73
CA SER A 89 7.92 -1.59 -8.70
C SER A 89 9.08 -0.76 -9.23
N THR A 90 10.18 -1.43 -9.57
CA THR A 90 11.40 -0.74 -10.04
C THR A 90 11.53 -0.96 -11.54
N PRO A 91 11.62 0.10 -12.37
CA PRO A 91 11.92 -0.06 -13.79
C PRO A 91 13.13 -0.98 -14.00
N LEU A 92 13.04 -1.87 -14.98
CA LEU A 92 14.12 -2.78 -15.31
C LEU A 92 15.30 -1.97 -15.85
N ASP A 93 16.43 -2.08 -15.17
CA ASP A 93 17.67 -1.49 -15.64
C ASP A 93 18.24 -2.34 -16.79
N ASP A 94 18.71 -1.67 -17.85
CA ASP A 94 19.26 -2.27 -19.05
C ASP A 94 20.39 -3.28 -18.74
N ALA A 95 21.27 -2.96 -17.78
CA ALA A 95 22.36 -3.83 -17.38
C ALA A 95 21.87 -5.05 -16.57
N ARG A 96 20.70 -4.94 -15.95
CA ARG A 96 20.08 -5.98 -15.10
C ARG A 96 19.06 -6.84 -15.83
N CYS A 97 18.81 -6.61 -17.11
CA CYS A 97 17.85 -7.40 -17.88
C CYS A 97 18.15 -8.91 -17.88
N ARG A 98 19.43 -9.26 -17.73
CA ARG A 98 19.95 -10.64 -17.66
C ARG A 98 19.67 -11.32 -16.32
N ASP A 99 19.21 -10.59 -15.30
CA ASP A 99 18.87 -11.14 -13.98
C ASP A 99 17.50 -11.84 -14.01
N LEU A 100 16.63 -11.49 -14.96
CA LEU A 100 15.28 -12.02 -15.04
C LEU A 100 15.24 -13.50 -15.42
N ARG A 101 14.27 -14.23 -14.88
CA ARG A 101 14.05 -15.66 -15.12
C ARG A 101 12.58 -15.94 -15.44
N PRO A 102 12.28 -16.93 -16.31
CA PRO A 102 10.92 -17.41 -16.48
C PRO A 102 10.24 -17.69 -15.14
N GLY A 103 9.02 -17.22 -14.98
CA GLY A 103 8.26 -17.25 -13.74
C GLY A 103 8.33 -15.97 -12.89
N ASP A 104 9.25 -15.04 -13.19
CA ASP A 104 9.35 -13.80 -12.44
C ASP A 104 8.07 -12.94 -12.60
N PRO A 105 7.52 -12.40 -11.49
CA PRO A 105 6.41 -11.47 -11.53
C PRO A 105 6.89 -10.09 -11.98
N LEU A 106 6.25 -9.56 -13.02
CA LEU A 106 6.54 -8.27 -13.62
C LEU A 106 5.31 -7.38 -13.56
N CYS A 107 5.55 -6.07 -13.54
CA CYS A 107 4.56 -5.05 -13.78
C CYS A 107 4.87 -4.43 -15.15
N VAL A 108 3.95 -4.56 -16.10
CA VAL A 108 4.23 -4.27 -17.51
C VAL A 108 3.30 -3.17 -18.02
N ALA A 109 3.91 -2.21 -18.72
CA ALA A 109 3.21 -1.13 -19.36
C ALA A 109 2.43 -1.63 -20.59
N CYS A 110 1.12 -1.40 -20.59
CA CYS A 110 0.17 -1.76 -21.63
C CYS A 110 -0.46 -0.51 -22.23
N ALA A 111 -0.32 -0.34 -23.55
CA ALA A 111 -1.07 0.67 -24.28
C ALA A 111 -2.50 0.16 -24.51
N LEU A 112 -3.49 0.84 -23.96
CA LEU A 112 -4.90 0.47 -24.17
C LEU A 112 -5.44 1.07 -25.48
N ALA A 113 -6.61 0.58 -25.91
CA ALA A 113 -7.24 0.97 -27.17
C ALA A 113 -7.30 2.51 -27.29
N GLY A 114 -6.69 3.04 -28.36
CA GLY A 114 -6.52 4.48 -28.59
C GLY A 114 -5.09 4.99 -28.38
N GLY A 115 -4.21 4.24 -27.72
CA GLY A 115 -2.76 4.52 -27.62
C GLY A 115 -2.37 5.77 -26.83
N VAL A 116 -3.34 6.50 -26.26
CA VAL A 116 -3.11 7.74 -25.51
C VAL A 116 -2.78 7.46 -24.04
N GLU A 117 -3.28 6.35 -23.50
CA GLU A 117 -3.12 6.00 -22.09
C GLU A 117 -2.28 4.72 -21.93
N LEU A 118 -1.20 4.87 -21.16
CA LEU A 118 -0.33 3.77 -20.75
C LEU A 118 -0.73 3.36 -19.33
N LYS A 119 -1.12 2.10 -19.16
CA LYS A 119 -1.46 1.53 -17.84
C LYS A 119 -0.55 0.37 -17.50
N PHE A 120 -0.39 0.11 -16.21
CA PHE A 120 0.51 -0.92 -15.73
C PHE A 120 -0.28 -2.09 -15.13
N PHE A 121 0.01 -3.30 -15.59
CA PHE A 121 -0.66 -4.53 -15.15
C PHE A 121 0.34 -5.62 -14.80
N ASP A 122 -0.09 -6.57 -13.99
CA ASP A 122 0.75 -7.72 -13.65
C ASP A 122 0.86 -8.70 -14.81
N ALA A 123 2.09 -9.18 -15.02
CA ALA A 123 2.43 -10.20 -15.97
C ALA A 123 3.46 -11.16 -15.37
N VAL A 124 3.58 -12.34 -15.95
CA VAL A 124 4.63 -13.31 -15.61
C VAL A 124 5.56 -13.44 -16.79
N LEU A 125 6.86 -13.40 -16.53
CA LEU A 125 7.87 -13.64 -17.55
C LEU A 125 7.82 -15.09 -18.02
N GLU A 126 7.73 -15.31 -19.32
CA GLU A 126 7.72 -16.65 -19.92
C GLU A 126 9.08 -16.99 -20.53
N SER A 127 9.68 -16.04 -21.25
CA SER A 127 11.03 -16.19 -21.80
C SER A 127 11.68 -14.85 -22.13
N VAL A 128 13.00 -14.88 -22.27
CA VAL A 128 13.81 -13.74 -22.71
C VAL A 128 14.45 -14.09 -24.04
N SER A 129 14.26 -13.23 -25.03
CA SER A 129 14.97 -13.25 -26.32
C SER A 129 16.13 -12.26 -26.24
N PRO A 130 17.36 -12.74 -25.96
CA PRO A 130 18.50 -11.86 -25.77
C PRO A 130 18.91 -11.20 -27.09
N ALA A 131 19.30 -9.92 -27.00
CA ALA A 131 19.94 -9.18 -28.08
C ALA A 131 21.34 -8.74 -27.66
N ALA A 132 22.16 -8.34 -28.63
CA ALA A 132 23.41 -7.64 -28.30
C ALA A 132 23.07 -6.31 -27.63
N HIS A 133 23.74 -6.01 -26.52
CA HIS A 133 23.63 -4.72 -25.87
C HIS A 133 24.63 -3.76 -26.49
N GLU A 134 24.22 -2.50 -26.60
CA GLU A 134 25.09 -1.43 -27.07
C GLU A 134 25.50 -0.57 -25.88
N THR A 135 26.68 0.05 -25.95
CA THR A 135 27.06 1.08 -24.98
C THR A 135 27.09 2.41 -25.71
N VAL A 136 26.27 3.35 -25.26
CA VAL A 136 26.21 4.69 -25.85
C VAL A 136 26.42 5.71 -24.73
N ASP A 137 27.39 6.59 -24.91
CA ASP A 137 27.79 7.59 -23.91
C ASP A 137 28.17 7.01 -22.54
N GLY A 138 28.60 5.75 -22.50
CA GLY A 138 28.97 5.04 -21.26
C GLY A 138 27.81 4.32 -20.56
N GLU A 139 26.60 4.37 -21.11
CA GLU A 139 25.42 3.68 -20.58
C GLU A 139 25.06 2.48 -21.48
N GLU A 140 24.73 1.34 -20.86
CA GLU A 140 24.29 0.13 -21.57
C GLU A 140 22.84 0.33 -22.05
N ARG A 141 22.58 -0.01 -23.31
CA ARG A 141 21.26 0.01 -23.94
C ARG A 141 20.83 -1.41 -24.29
N CYS A 142 19.75 -1.85 -23.68
CA CYS A 142 19.17 -3.16 -23.83
C CYS A 142 18.19 -3.18 -25.01
N ALA A 143 18.41 -4.10 -25.95
CA ALA A 143 17.48 -4.40 -27.04
C ALA A 143 16.77 -5.76 -26.88
N CYS A 144 16.96 -6.43 -25.74
CA CYS A 144 16.33 -7.72 -25.46
C CYS A 144 14.80 -7.60 -25.49
N ARG A 145 14.14 -8.71 -25.85
CA ARG A 145 12.68 -8.81 -25.84
C ARG A 145 12.22 -9.80 -24.78
N PHE A 146 11.14 -9.46 -24.10
CA PHE A 146 10.59 -10.26 -23.01
C PHE A 146 9.22 -10.76 -23.45
N SER A 147 9.07 -12.08 -23.53
CA SER A 147 7.78 -12.71 -23.74
C SER A 147 7.10 -12.84 -22.40
N VAL A 148 5.95 -12.21 -22.24
CA VAL A 148 5.20 -12.17 -20.98
C VAL A 148 3.79 -12.71 -21.19
N ARG A 149 3.24 -13.32 -20.13
CA ARG A 149 1.81 -13.65 -20.04
C ARG A 149 1.15 -12.70 -19.06
N TRP A 150 0.12 -11.98 -19.50
CA TRP A 150 -0.65 -11.11 -18.61
C TRP A 150 -1.32 -11.94 -17.52
N ALA A 151 -1.06 -11.62 -16.26
CA ALA A 151 -1.70 -12.28 -15.13
C ALA A 151 -3.09 -11.70 -14.90
N GLU A 152 -3.25 -10.39 -15.12
CA GLU A 152 -4.47 -9.64 -14.84
C GLU A 152 -4.70 -8.53 -15.88
N GLY A 153 -5.82 -7.81 -15.73
CA GLY A 153 -6.21 -6.72 -16.61
C GLY A 153 -6.93 -7.18 -17.88
N PRO A 154 -7.14 -6.28 -18.85
CA PRO A 154 -7.96 -6.54 -20.03
C PRO A 154 -7.37 -7.58 -20.99
N LEU A 155 -6.08 -7.91 -20.84
CA LEU A 155 -5.37 -8.88 -21.66
C LEU A 155 -5.02 -10.17 -20.90
N ALA A 156 -5.61 -10.40 -19.72
CA ALA A 156 -5.29 -11.55 -18.87
C ALA A 156 -5.28 -12.88 -19.64
N GLY A 157 -4.22 -13.67 -19.44
CA GLY A 157 -3.95 -14.93 -20.13
C GLY A 157 -3.31 -14.80 -21.51
N ALA A 158 -3.39 -13.64 -22.16
CA ALA A 158 -2.75 -13.41 -23.45
C ALA A 158 -1.23 -13.28 -23.32
N MET A 159 -0.53 -13.59 -24.40
CA MET A 159 0.91 -13.41 -24.54
C MET A 159 1.22 -12.08 -25.21
N ALA A 160 2.31 -11.43 -24.80
CA ALA A 160 2.84 -10.24 -25.46
C ALA A 160 4.36 -10.28 -25.48
N GLU A 161 4.96 -9.54 -26.42
CA GLU A 161 6.39 -9.25 -26.44
C GLU A 161 6.60 -7.78 -26.10
N VAL A 162 7.48 -7.50 -25.14
CA VAL A 162 7.75 -6.14 -24.65
C VAL A 162 9.24 -5.83 -24.59
N GLY A 163 9.59 -4.54 -24.60
CA GLY A 163 10.96 -4.05 -24.40
C GLY A 163 11.28 -3.79 -22.93
N VAL A 164 12.56 -3.49 -22.64
CA VAL A 164 13.07 -3.18 -21.30
C VAL A 164 12.33 -1.99 -20.68
N GLU A 165 12.01 -0.98 -21.50
CA GLU A 165 11.37 0.28 -21.13
C GLU A 165 9.93 0.11 -20.63
N GLN A 166 9.30 -1.04 -20.92
CA GLN A 166 7.94 -1.35 -20.52
C GLN A 166 7.89 -2.21 -19.25
N VAL A 167 9.03 -2.70 -18.76
CA VAL A 167 9.08 -3.70 -17.68
C VAL A 167 9.50 -3.04 -16.37
N CYS A 168 8.69 -3.23 -15.34
CA CYS A 168 9.04 -2.96 -13.96
C CYS A 168 9.10 -4.27 -13.17
N CYS A 169 10.16 -4.45 -12.39
CA CYS A 169 10.33 -5.59 -11.49
C CYS A 169 9.46 -5.43 -10.24
N VAL A 170 8.60 -6.41 -9.98
CA VAL A 170 7.80 -6.45 -8.74
C VAL A 170 8.69 -6.92 -7.61
N ARG A 171 8.79 -6.12 -6.54
CA ARG A 171 9.63 -6.45 -5.39
C ARG A 171 8.97 -7.56 -4.56
N SER A 172 9.74 -8.61 -4.24
CA SER A 172 9.27 -9.75 -3.44
C SER A 172 8.92 -9.44 -1.98
N THR A 173 9.06 -8.19 -1.51
CA THR A 173 8.83 -7.79 -0.11
C THR A 173 7.36 -7.65 0.26
N THR A 174 6.49 -8.43 -0.39
CA THR A 174 5.08 -8.56 -0.02
C THR A 174 4.99 -9.35 1.29
N PRO A 175 4.25 -8.87 2.31
CA PRO A 175 3.33 -7.75 2.25
C PRO A 175 3.96 -6.39 2.59
N VAL A 176 3.38 -5.34 2.01
CA VAL A 176 3.81 -3.94 2.19
C VAL A 176 3.83 -3.55 3.68
N ARG A 177 4.87 -2.81 4.09
CA ARG A 177 5.09 -2.37 5.48
C ARG A 177 4.90 -0.87 5.63
N ASP A 178 3.70 -0.38 5.29
CA ASP A 178 3.31 0.98 5.61
C ASP A 178 2.61 1.03 6.99
N PRO A 179 3.09 1.84 7.96
CA PRO A 179 2.51 1.90 9.29
C PRO A 179 1.04 2.32 9.32
N VAL A 180 0.64 3.26 8.47
CA VAL A 180 -0.74 3.78 8.43
C VAL A 180 -1.68 2.71 7.92
N LEU A 181 -1.30 2.04 6.83
CA LEU A 181 -2.05 0.92 6.28
C LEU A 181 -2.13 -0.24 7.27
N ALA A 182 -1.03 -0.59 7.93
CA ALA A 182 -0.99 -1.68 8.90
C ALA A 182 -1.92 -1.41 10.09
N GLU A 183 -1.81 -0.23 10.70
CA GLU A 183 -2.66 0.15 11.84
C GLU A 183 -4.15 0.13 11.47
N PHE A 184 -4.51 0.64 10.29
CA PHE A 184 -5.89 0.61 9.82
C PHE A 184 -6.40 -0.83 9.67
N LEU A 185 -5.67 -1.70 8.96
CA LEU A 185 -6.08 -3.08 8.70
C LEU A 185 -6.19 -3.91 9.98
N ASP A 186 -5.24 -3.77 10.91
CA ASP A 186 -5.27 -4.44 12.21
C ASP A 186 -6.50 -4.00 13.02
N GLY A 187 -6.86 -2.72 12.93
CA GLY A 187 -8.07 -2.16 13.53
C GLY A 187 -9.37 -2.72 12.94
N VAL A 188 -9.39 -3.06 11.64
CA VAL A 188 -10.53 -3.71 10.98
C VAL A 188 -10.68 -5.15 11.47
N VAL A 189 -9.58 -5.90 11.51
CA VAL A 189 -9.58 -7.32 11.95
C VAL A 189 -10.03 -7.43 13.41
N SER A 190 -9.53 -6.55 14.28
CA SER A 190 -9.82 -6.57 15.72
C SER A 190 -11.28 -6.22 16.08
N LYS A 191 -12.03 -5.58 15.17
CA LYS A 191 -13.42 -5.14 15.38
C LYS A 191 -14.46 -6.03 14.69
N SER A 192 -14.04 -7.16 14.13
CA SER A 192 -14.96 -8.18 13.61
C SER A 192 -15.86 -8.75 14.74
N PRO A 193 -17.11 -9.15 14.45
CA PRO A 193 -18.18 -9.17 15.43
C PRO A 193 -17.97 -10.24 16.51
N GLY A 194 -17.75 -9.76 17.72
CA GLY A 194 -17.61 -10.51 18.95
C GLY A 194 -17.47 -9.62 20.19
N ASP A 195 -17.20 -8.32 20.00
CA ASP A 195 -17.14 -7.33 21.09
C ASP A 195 -18.40 -6.45 21.10
N ASP A 196 -19.55 -7.08 21.35
CA ASP A 196 -20.68 -6.36 21.93
C ASP A 196 -20.35 -6.15 23.41
N GLY A 197 -19.63 -5.08 23.70
CA GLY A 197 -19.46 -4.56 25.04
C GLY A 197 -20.83 -4.17 25.60
N GLU A 198 -21.45 -5.12 26.29
CA GLU A 198 -22.65 -4.94 27.11
C GLU A 198 -22.34 -3.96 28.25
N GLY A 199 -22.38 -2.67 27.92
CA GLY A 199 -22.41 -1.57 28.87
C GLY A 199 -23.81 -1.46 29.44
N SER A 200 -24.08 -2.26 30.47
CA SER A 200 -25.22 -2.13 31.38
C SER A 200 -25.45 -0.68 31.80
N ALA A 201 -26.44 -0.01 31.18
CA ALA A 201 -27.05 1.20 31.71
C ALA A 201 -28.46 0.82 32.21
N THR A 202 -28.53 0.69 33.53
CA THR A 202 -29.73 0.45 34.33
C THR A 202 -30.90 1.36 33.94
N ALA A 203 -32.06 0.71 33.85
CA ALA A 203 -33.36 1.30 33.59
C ALA A 203 -33.75 2.40 34.59
N ALA A 204 -34.30 3.49 34.09
CA ALA A 204 -35.26 4.32 34.82
C ALA A 204 -36.20 5.01 33.83
N SER A 205 -37.32 4.35 33.51
CA SER A 205 -38.52 5.01 32.99
C SER A 205 -39.70 4.05 33.07
N ARG A 206 -40.58 4.25 34.07
CA ARG A 206 -42.00 3.91 33.97
C ARG A 206 -42.81 4.96 34.71
N SER A 207 -43.41 5.86 33.95
CA SER A 207 -44.67 6.51 34.32
C SER A 207 -45.83 5.56 34.06
N SER A 208 -46.81 5.56 34.96
CA SER A 208 -48.26 5.70 34.68
C SER A 208 -49.12 4.86 35.62
N GLY A 209 -49.97 5.58 36.36
CA GLY A 209 -51.40 5.27 36.48
C GLY A 209 -51.82 4.19 37.48
N ALA A 210 -52.44 4.61 38.57
CA ALA A 210 -53.47 3.82 39.25
C ALA A 210 -54.62 4.74 39.67
N VAL A 211 -55.79 4.50 39.06
CA VAL A 211 -57.12 4.94 39.45
C VAL A 211 -57.64 3.97 40.51
N ALA A 212 -58.35 4.50 41.52
CA ALA A 212 -59.58 3.98 42.16
C ALA A 212 -59.64 4.30 43.67
N PRO A 213 -60.83 4.25 44.31
CA PRO A 213 -62.20 4.23 43.80
C PRO A 213 -62.95 5.57 44.02
#